data_AF-A0A0S3AML5-F1
#
_entry.id   AF-A0A0S3AML5-F1
#
_cell.length_a   1.000
_cell.length_b   1.000
_cell.length_c   1.000
_cell.angle_alpha   90.00
_cell.angle_beta   90.00
_cell.angle_gamma   90.00
#
_symmetry.space_group_name_H-M   'P 1'
#
loop_
_entity.id
_entity.type
_entity.pdbx_description
1 polymer ?
#
loop_
_entity_poly.entity_id
_entity_poly.type
_entity_poly.pdbx_seq_one_letter_code
_entity_poly.pdbx_strand_id
1 'polypeptide(L)' 'MKITSKAKLSEKGQVILDSLQKAVTLALERKRRLGHYAVIWQDGKPVMIGEDAPKASENSASSEAGRGF' A
#
# COMPACT_ATOMS: atom_id res chain seq x y z
N MET A 1 0.84 10.81 -7.68
CA MET A 1 1.04 10.63 -9.13
C MET A 1 0.05 9.60 -9.65
N LYS A 2 -0.88 10.00 -10.52
CA LYS A 2 -1.84 9.08 -11.16
C LYS A 2 -1.17 8.48 -12.39
N ILE A 3 -0.57 7.30 -12.28
CA ILE A 3 -0.19 6.52 -13.45
C ILE A 3 -1.39 5.72 -13.95
N THR A 4 -2.46 6.42 -14.37
CA THR A 4 -3.56 5.79 -15.11
C THR A 4 -3.20 5.71 -16.57
N SER A 5 -2.15 4.95 -16.89
CA SER A 5 -1.97 4.45 -18.24
C SER A 5 -2.73 3.13 -18.31
N LYS A 6 -4.02 3.19 -18.64
CA LYS A 6 -4.78 2.01 -19.10
C LYS A 6 -4.28 1.63 -20.49
N ALA A 7 -2.98 1.37 -20.61
CA ALA A 7 -2.41 0.75 -21.78
C ALA A 7 -2.82 -0.71 -21.71
N LYS A 8 -3.66 -1.16 -22.65
CA LYS A 8 -3.89 -2.59 -22.86
C LYS A 8 -2.51 -3.21 -23.08
N LEU A 9 -1.97 -3.86 -22.05
CA LEU A 9 -0.67 -4.50 -22.14
C LEU A 9 -0.74 -5.55 -23.25
N SER A 10 0.30 -5.62 -24.08
CA SER A 10 0.50 -6.77 -24.98
C SER A 10 0.39 -8.07 -24.15
N GLU A 11 -0.02 -9.19 -24.75
CA GLU A 11 -0.21 -10.47 -24.03
C GLU A 11 0.96 -10.80 -23.09
N LYS A 12 2.19 -10.57 -23.55
CA LYS A 12 3.40 -10.74 -22.74
C LYS A 12 3.44 -9.82 -21.52
N GLY A 13 3.04 -8.56 -21.67
CA GLY A 13 2.95 -7.60 -20.56
C GLY A 13 1.88 -7.98 -19.54
N GLN A 14 0.77 -8.58 -19.97
CA GLN A 14 -0.27 -9.07 -19.06
C GLN A 14 0.25 -10.26 -18.23
N VAL A 15 1.00 -11.18 -18.85
CA VAL A 15 1.63 -12.31 -18.15
C VAL A 15 2.67 -11.84 -17.14
N ILE A 16 3.48 -10.84 -17.49
CA ILE A 16 4.46 -10.24 -16.57
C ILE A 16 3.75 -9.58 -15.39
N LEU A 17 2.70 -8.79 -15.65
CA LEU A 17 1.92 -8.13 -14.60
C LEU A 17 1.27 -9.14 -13.65
N ASP A 18 0.63 -10.18 -14.19
CA ASP A 18 0.01 -11.25 -13.40
C ASP A 18 1.04 -11.98 -12.53
N SER A 19 2.21 -12.27 -13.09
CA SER A 19 3.31 -12.93 -12.37
C SER A 19 3.83 -12.05 -11.22
N LEU A 20 4.00 -10.75 -11.46
CA LEU A 20 4.41 -9.78 -10.44
C LEU A 20 3.36 -9.64 -9.33
N GLN A 21 2.08 -9.51 -9.70
CA GLN A 21 0.97 -9.43 -8.76
C GLN A 21 0.89 -10.68 -7.88
N LYS A 22 1.04 -11.87 -8.46
CA LYS A 22 1.09 -13.14 -7.70
C LYS A 22 2.26 -13.20 -6.74
N ALA A 23 3.47 -12.85 -7.19
CA ALA A 23 4.66 -12.87 -6.34
C ALA A 23 4.54 -11.91 -5.15
N VAL A 24 4.06 -10.69 -5.39
CA VAL A 24 3.82 -9.70 -4.34
C VAL A 24 2.74 -10.17 -3.38
N THR A 25 1.64 -10.73 -3.88
CA THR A 25 0.54 -11.26 -3.04
C THR A 25 1.03 -12.36 -2.12
N LEU A 26 1.79 -13.33 -2.63
CA LEU A 26 2.36 -14.42 -1.83
C LEU A 26 3.34 -13.90 -0.76
N ALA A 27 4.18 -12.93 -1.11
CA ALA A 27 5.12 -12.33 -0.17
C ALA A 27 4.40 -11.57 0.95
N LEU A 28 3.36 -10.82 0.62
CA LEU A 28 2.53 -10.10 1.59
C LEU A 28 1.74 -11.05 2.48
N GLU A 29 1.17 -12.12 1.92
CA GLU A 29 0.46 -13.13 2.72
C GLU A 29 1.40 -13.85 3.69
N ARG A 30 2.60 -14.21 3.26
CA ARG A 30 3.62 -14.80 4.13
C ARG A 30 4.01 -13.86 5.25
N LYS A 31 4.19 -12.57 4.96
CA LYS A 31 4.47 -11.54 5.97
C LYS A 31 3.30 -11.37 6.95
N ARG A 32 2.06 -11.38 6.46
CA ARG A 32 0.84 -11.34 7.28
C ARG A 32 0.79 -12.51 8.27
N ARG A 33 1.07 -13.73 7.81
CA ARG A 33 1.08 -14.94 8.66
C ARG A 33 2.18 -14.91 9.74
N LEU A 34 3.23 -14.14 9.53
CA LEU A 34 4.29 -13.91 10.52
C LEU A 34 3.94 -12.78 11.50
N GLY A 35 2.74 -12.19 11.41
CA GLY A 35 2.32 -11.07 12.23
C GLY A 35 2.90 -9.73 11.76
N HIS A 36 3.47 -9.64 10.57
CA HIS A 36 3.94 -8.37 10.02
C HIS A 36 2.86 -7.69 9.18
N TYR A 37 2.83 -6.36 9.21
CA TYR A 37 2.01 -5.56 8.33
C TYR A 37 2.83 -5.01 7.15
N ALA A 38 2.14 -4.58 6.09
CA ALA A 38 2.73 -3.91 4.95
C ALA A 38 2.12 -2.52 4.77
N VAL A 39 2.93 -1.57 4.29
CA VAL A 39 2.48 -0.23 3.94
C VAL A 39 2.55 -0.11 2.42
N ILE A 40 1.40 0.14 1.80
CA ILE A 40 1.30 0.38 0.36
C ILE A 40 0.90 1.83 0.11
N TRP A 41 1.45 2.46 -0.93
CA TRP A 41 1.00 3.77 -1.36
C TRP A 41 -0.10 3.63 -2.40
N GLN A 42 -1.31 4.04 -2.02
CA GLN A 42 -2.48 4.02 -2.88
C GLN A 42 -3.15 5.40 -2.84
N ASP A 43 -3.51 5.94 -4.01
CA ASP A 43 -4.18 7.24 -4.12
C ASP A 43 -3.47 8.41 -3.42
N GLY A 44 -2.14 8.35 -3.36
CA GLY A 44 -1.31 9.37 -2.70
C GLY A 44 -1.31 9.30 -1.18
N LYS A 45 -1.82 8.22 -0.58
CA LYS A 45 -1.83 8.00 0.87
C LYS A 45 -1.22 6.63 1.22
N PRO A 46 -0.54 6.51 2.37
CA PRO A 46 -0.14 5.21 2.90
C PRO A 46 -1.35 4.45 3.42
N VAL A 47 -1.60 3.28 2.85
CA VAL A 47 -2.58 2.30 3.30
C VAL A 47 -1.82 1.15 3.96
N MET A 48 -2.15 0.86 5.21
CA MET A 48 -1.52 -0.21 5.97
C MET A 48 -2.41 -1.46 5.93
N ILE A 49 -1.83 -2.60 5.57
CA ILE A 49 -2.53 -3.88 5.42
C ILE A 49 -1.84 -4.93 6.28
N GLY A 50 -2.58 -5.52 7.22
CA GLY A 50 -2.11 -6.55 8.14
C GLY A 50 -2.91 -6.52 9.44
N GLU A 51 -3.02 -7.66 10.13
CA GLU A 51 -3.74 -7.75 11.41
C GLU A 51 -3.04 -6.95 12.53
N ASP A 52 -1.71 -6.90 12.46
CA ASP A 52 -0.84 -6.11 13.36
C ASP A 52 -0.58 -4.68 12.82
N ALA A 53 -1.31 -4.26 11.79
CA ALA A 53 -1.19 -2.88 11.31
C ALA A 53 -1.71 -1.93 12.41
N PRO A 54 -0.96 -0.86 12.75
CA PRO A 54 -1.48 0.13 13.68
C PRO A 54 -2.77 0.70 13.09
N LYS A 55 -3.87 0.59 13.85
CA LYS A 55 -5.14 1.24 13.47
C LYS A 55 -4.83 2.72 13.34
N ALA A 56 -4.85 3.23 12.12
CA ALA A 56 -4.71 4.65 11.87
C ALA A 56 -5.77 5.33 12.74
N SER A 57 -5.32 6.05 13.78
CA SER A 57 -6.21 6.94 14.50
C SER A 57 -6.75 7.90 13.47
N GLU A 58 -8.06 7.94 13.35
CA GLU A 58 -8.77 9.04 12.70
C GLU A 58 -8.40 10.31 13.47
N ASN A 59 -7.31 10.98 13.09
CA ASN A 59 -7.04 12.32 13.54
C ASN A 59 -6.22 13.09 12.48
N SER A 60 -6.88 13.37 11.36
CA SER A 60 -6.57 14.56 10.59
C SER A 60 -7.39 15.73 11.15
N ALA A 61 -6.96 16.31 12.27
CA ALA A 61 -7.29 17.69 12.68
C ALA A 61 -6.54 18.03 13.97
N SER A 62 -5.35 18.61 13.85
CA SER A 62 -4.78 19.65 14.74
C SER A 62 -3.32 19.90 14.33
N SER A 63 -3.13 20.45 13.14
CA SER A 63 -1.96 21.28 12.89
C SER A 63 -2.25 22.66 13.46
N GLU A 64 -2.07 22.85 14.77
CA GLU A 64 -1.91 24.16 15.42
C GLU A 64 -1.89 23.96 16.95
N ALA A 65 -0.69 23.98 17.54
CA ALA A 65 -0.39 24.58 18.84
C ALA A 65 1.01 24.13 19.27
N GLY A 66 1.91 25.09 19.48
CA GLY A 66 3.20 24.83 20.14
C GLY A 66 4.44 25.40 19.44
N ARG A 67 4.37 26.62 18.90
CA ARG A 67 5.57 27.47 18.80
C ARG A 67 5.59 28.39 20.02
N GLY A 68 6.56 28.16 20.89
CA GLY A 68 6.84 28.84 22.16
C GLY A 68 7.49 27.77 23.06
N PHE A 69 8.78 27.81 23.36
CA PHE A 69 9.63 28.93 23.72
C PHE A 69 10.90 29.04 22.87
#